data_AF-A0A1C6AFV2-F1
#
_entry.id   AF-A0A1C6AFV2-F1
#
_cell.length_a   1.000
_cell.length_b   1.000
_cell.length_c   1.000
_cell.angle_alpha   90.00
_cell.angle_beta   90.00
_cell.angle_gamma   90.00
#
_symmetry.space_group_name_H-M   'P 1'
#
loop_
_entity.id
_entity.type
_entity.pdbx_description
1 polymer ?
#
loop_
_entity_poly.entity_id
_entity_poly.type
_entity_poly.pdbx_seq_one_letter_code
_entity_poly.pdbx_strand_id
1 'polypeptide(L)'
;MTNKIANETIVERRKCKYMKYSIKTTKTLKTDNNLNFFIGQDIAFMIYNEKSNCHNHYIGEITEITEDAIIIKNIEINKEYIDGKMIIDLNLIAPNSCGYVSIS
;
A
#
# COMPACT_ATOMS: atom_id res chain seq x y z
N MET A 1 55.09 17.42 -51.72
CA MET A 1 53.86 18.09 -51.22
C MET A 1 53.12 17.10 -50.32
N THR A 2 52.47 17.62 -49.27
CA THR A 2 51.36 17.00 -48.50
C THR A 2 50.30 16.35 -49.41
N ASN A 3 49.41 15.43 -49.05
CA ASN A 3 48.90 14.88 -47.77
C ASN A 3 48.16 13.54 -48.14
N LYS A 4 47.73 12.61 -47.27
CA LYS A 4 47.75 12.41 -45.79
C LYS A 4 47.55 10.90 -45.55
N ILE A 5 48.04 10.29 -44.46
CA ILE A 5 47.60 8.94 -44.04
C ILE A 5 46.33 9.09 -43.19
N ALA A 6 45.21 8.56 -43.66
CA ALA A 6 43.96 8.55 -42.92
C ALA A 6 43.98 7.42 -41.87
N ASN A 7 44.39 7.74 -40.64
CA ASN A 7 44.20 6.85 -39.50
C ASN A 7 42.70 6.78 -39.17
N GLU A 8 42.02 5.76 -39.71
CA GLU A 8 40.65 5.43 -39.32
C GLU A 8 40.65 4.84 -37.90
N THR A 9 40.53 5.73 -36.92
CA THR A 9 40.38 5.34 -35.51
C THR A 9 39.03 4.67 -35.33
N ILE A 10 39.02 3.33 -35.26
CA ILE A 10 37.83 2.54 -34.92
C ILE A 10 37.43 2.85 -33.47
N VAL A 11 36.48 3.77 -33.28
CA VAL A 11 35.92 4.09 -31.97
C VAL A 11 34.93 3.00 -31.56
N GLU A 12 35.47 1.94 -30.96
CA GLU A 12 34.67 0.85 -30.40
C GLU A 12 33.85 1.35 -29.19
N ARG A 13 32.60 1.76 -29.44
CA ARG A 13 31.69 2.23 -28.40
C ARG A 13 31.32 1.08 -27.47
N ARG A 14 32.00 1.00 -26.31
CA ARG A 14 31.65 0.10 -25.20
C ARG A 14 30.16 0.23 -24.87
N LYS A 15 29.38 -0.81 -25.17
CA LYS A 15 27.95 -0.88 -24.81
C LYS A 15 27.84 -1.09 -23.30
N CYS A 16 27.69 0.00 -22.54
CA CYS A 16 27.32 -0.08 -21.13
C CYS A 16 25.98 -0.80 -21.00
N LYS A 17 25.98 -1.97 -20.34
CA LYS A 17 24.79 -2.79 -20.11
C LYS A 17 23.95 -2.14 -19.01
N TYR A 18 23.03 -1.27 -19.39
CA TYR A 18 22.06 -0.67 -18.46
C TYR A 18 21.24 -1.77 -17.76
N MET A 19 21.44 -1.91 -16.46
CA MET A 19 20.71 -2.88 -15.64
C MET A 19 19.34 -2.29 -15.33
N LYS A 20 18.29 -2.86 -15.92
CA LYS A 20 16.91 -2.35 -15.79
C LYS A 20 16.32 -2.76 -14.44
N TYR A 21 16.46 -1.90 -13.44
CA TYR A 21 15.78 -2.05 -12.15
C TYR A 21 14.29 -1.71 -12.30
N SER A 22 13.43 -2.56 -11.73
CA SER A 22 12.00 -2.27 -11.57
C SER A 22 11.78 -1.78 -10.14
N ILE A 23 11.49 -0.49 -9.97
CA ILE A 23 11.16 0.08 -8.66
C ILE A 23 9.65 -0.12 -8.45
N LYS A 24 9.27 -1.01 -7.53
CA LYS A 24 7.87 -1.20 -7.13
C LYS A 24 7.55 -0.23 -6.00
N THR A 25 6.93 0.90 -6.32
CA THR A 25 6.35 1.81 -5.32
C THR A 25 5.07 1.21 -4.76
N THR A 26 5.09 0.76 -3.51
CA THR A 26 3.89 0.34 -2.77
C THR A 26 3.29 1.53 -2.03
N LYS A 27 1.99 1.77 -2.18
CA LYS A 27 1.26 2.72 -1.31
C LYS A 27 1.32 2.25 0.14
N THR A 28 1.35 3.23 1.04
CA THR A 28 1.36 3.04 2.50
C THR A 28 0.18 3.82 3.06
N LEU A 29 -0.63 3.19 3.91
CA LEU A 29 -1.62 3.89 4.71
C LEU A 29 -0.91 4.41 5.96
N LYS A 30 -0.84 5.74 6.12
CA LYS A 30 -0.40 6.37 7.35
C LYS A 30 -1.63 6.82 8.14
N THR A 31 -1.75 6.38 9.38
CA THR A 31 -2.88 6.70 10.25
C THR A 31 -2.60 7.93 11.13
N ASP A 32 -3.63 8.48 11.75
CA ASP A 32 -3.55 9.65 12.62
C ASP A 32 -2.71 9.39 13.89
N ASN A 33 -2.78 8.17 14.44
CA ASN A 33 -1.92 7.68 15.51
C ASN A 33 -0.50 7.27 15.05
N ASN A 34 -0.05 7.74 13.88
CA ASN A 34 1.29 7.52 13.29
C ASN A 34 1.68 6.06 13.01
N LEU A 35 0.76 5.11 13.03
CA LEU A 35 1.00 3.76 12.52
C LEU A 35 1.06 3.76 10.99
N ASN A 36 1.75 2.77 10.44
CA ASN A 36 1.86 2.58 8.99
C ASN A 36 1.41 1.16 8.62
N PHE A 37 0.55 1.05 7.62
CA PHE A 37 0.05 -0.20 7.11
C PHE A 37 0.29 -0.34 5.60
N PHE A 38 0.49 -1.57 5.16
CA PHE A 38 0.77 -1.96 3.79
C PHE A 38 -0.26 -2.98 3.29
N ILE A 39 -0.38 -3.11 1.97
CA ILE A 39 -1.18 -4.17 1.35
C ILE A 39 -0.66 -5.55 1.80
N GLY A 40 -1.59 -6.42 2.23
CA GLY A 40 -1.32 -7.75 2.79
C GLY A 40 -1.17 -7.78 4.31
N GLN A 41 -1.39 -6.67 5.02
CA GLN A 41 -1.45 -6.64 6.48
C GLN A 41 -2.88 -6.57 6.99
N ASP A 42 -3.12 -7.19 8.13
CA ASP A 42 -4.35 -7.02 8.91
C ASP A 42 -4.34 -5.70 9.67
N ILE A 43 -5.47 -4.99 9.64
CA ILE A 43 -5.72 -3.76 10.38
C ILE A 43 -6.97 -3.93 11.23
N ALA A 44 -6.90 -3.50 12.50
CA ALA A 44 -8.05 -3.29 13.37
C ALA A 44 -8.41 -1.80 13.38
N PHE A 45 -9.68 -1.44 13.38
CA PHE A 45 -10.17 -0.06 13.51
C PHE A 45 -11.63 -0.01 14.00
N MET A 46 -12.16 1.18 14.28
CA MET A 46 -13.54 1.37 14.73
C MET A 46 -14.30 2.31 13.79
N ILE A 47 -15.59 2.04 13.53
CA ILE A 47 -16.51 2.95 12.83
C ILE A 47 -17.73 3.18 13.72
N TYR A 48 -18.19 4.43 13.81
CA TYR A 48 -19.42 4.77 14.53
C TYR A 48 -20.67 4.33 13.74
N ASN A 49 -21.57 3.59 14.38
CA ASN A 49 -22.82 3.13 13.80
C ASN A 49 -23.99 3.91 14.40
N GLU A 50 -24.54 4.85 13.62
CA GLU A 50 -25.65 5.72 14.03
C GLU A 50 -26.90 4.93 14.45
N LYS A 51 -27.16 3.77 13.84
CA LYS A 51 -28.37 2.97 14.11
C LYS A 51 -28.35 2.31 15.48
N SER A 52 -27.17 1.95 15.97
CA SER A 52 -26.97 1.30 17.27
C SER A 52 -26.36 2.22 18.33
N ASN A 53 -26.04 3.47 17.97
CA ASN A 53 -25.41 4.47 18.84
C ASN A 53 -24.13 3.93 19.54
N CYS A 54 -23.33 3.17 18.79
CA CYS A 54 -22.10 2.55 19.30
C CYS A 54 -21.04 2.41 18.21
N HIS A 55 -19.80 2.14 18.60
CA HIS A 55 -18.73 1.82 17.65
C HIS A 55 -18.70 0.33 17.34
N ASN A 56 -18.75 0.01 16.06
CA ASN A 56 -18.43 -1.31 15.54
C ASN A 56 -16.91 -1.45 15.43
N HIS A 57 -16.37 -2.58 15.89
CA HIS A 57 -14.96 -2.94 15.75
C HIS A 57 -14.79 -3.75 14.48
N TYR A 58 -13.86 -3.34 13.63
CA TYR A 58 -13.54 -3.98 12.35
C TYR A 58 -12.14 -4.57 12.41
N ILE A 59 -11.97 -5.75 11.83
CA ILE A 59 -10.68 -6.34 11.48
C ILE A 59 -10.75 -6.81 10.02
N GLY A 60 -9.65 -6.68 9.27
CA GLY A 60 -9.50 -7.31 7.95
C GLY A 60 -8.15 -7.07 7.29
N GLU A 61 -7.83 -7.90 6.28
CA GLU A 61 -6.58 -7.81 5.51
C GLU A 61 -6.71 -6.74 4.43
N ILE A 62 -5.80 -5.75 4.41
CA ILE A 62 -5.77 -4.68 3.40
C ILE A 62 -5.38 -5.26 2.04
N THR A 63 -6.28 -5.20 1.07
CA THR A 63 -6.02 -5.63 -0.32
C THR A 63 -5.69 -4.47 -1.26
N GLU A 64 -6.15 -3.26 -0.96
CA GLU A 64 -5.88 -2.05 -1.75
C GLU A 64 -5.94 -0.79 -0.86
N ILE A 65 -5.19 0.25 -1.25
CA ILE A 65 -5.12 1.56 -0.58
C ILE A 65 -5.30 2.64 -1.66
N THR A 66 -6.33 3.48 -1.56
CA THR A 66 -6.56 4.61 -2.48
C THR A 66 -5.93 5.89 -1.89
N GLU A 67 -6.54 7.06 -2.06
CA GLU A 67 -6.15 8.31 -1.38
C GLU A 67 -7.06 8.57 -0.16
N ASP A 68 -8.28 8.07 -0.25
CA ASP A 68 -9.47 8.34 0.55
C ASP A 68 -10.07 7.08 1.19
N ALA A 69 -9.66 5.88 0.77
CA ALA A 69 -10.25 4.61 1.18
C ALA A 69 -9.22 3.45 1.25
N ILE A 70 -9.64 2.37 1.90
CA ILE A 70 -8.99 1.05 1.82
C ILE A 70 -10.00 -0.03 1.41
N ILE A 71 -9.52 -1.09 0.77
CA ILE A 71 -10.33 -2.27 0.46
C ILE A 71 -9.83 -3.46 1.29
N ILE A 72 -10.66 -3.96 2.20
CA ILE A 72 -10.35 -5.10 3.07
C ILE A 72 -11.06 -6.39 2.65
N LYS A 73 -10.52 -7.54 3.05
CA LYS A 73 -11.14 -8.89 2.99
C LYS A 73 -10.93 -9.61 4.34
N ASN A 74 -11.40 -10.86 4.44
CA ASN A 74 -11.29 -11.68 5.66
C ASN A 74 -11.90 -10.94 6.86
N ILE A 75 -13.11 -10.40 6.68
CA ILE A 75 -13.62 -9.31 7.49
C ILE A 75 -14.24 -9.87 8.77
N GLU A 76 -13.89 -9.28 9.91
CA GLU A 76 -14.60 -9.48 11.17
C GLU A 76 -15.21 -8.14 11.60
N ILE A 77 -16.50 -8.13 11.93
CA ILE A 77 -17.17 -7.00 12.58
C ILE A 77 -17.71 -7.47 13.92
N ASN A 78 -17.25 -6.88 15.03
CA ASN A 78 -17.70 -7.24 16.39
C ASN A 78 -17.64 -8.76 16.70
N LYS A 79 -16.64 -9.49 16.19
CA LYS A 79 -16.48 -10.97 16.27
C LYS A 79 -17.40 -11.79 15.36
N GLU A 80 -18.11 -11.17 14.42
CA GLU A 80 -18.85 -11.85 13.36
C GLU A 80 -18.07 -11.79 12.05
N TYR A 81 -17.78 -12.96 11.46
CA TYR A 81 -17.11 -13.06 10.16
C TYR A 81 -18.06 -12.69 9.02
N ILE A 82 -17.58 -11.86 8.09
CA ILE A 82 -18.29 -11.47 6.87
C ILE A 82 -17.46 -11.85 5.66
N ASP A 83 -18.05 -12.63 4.77
CA ASP A 83 -17.41 -13.05 3.52
C ASP A 83 -17.34 -11.93 2.48
N GLY A 84 -16.33 -12.00 1.61
CA GLY A 84 -16.11 -11.05 0.52
C GLY A 84 -15.17 -9.89 0.86
N LYS A 85 -15.51 -8.70 0.36
CA LYS A 85 -14.69 -7.48 0.47
C LYS A 85 -15.54 -6.27 0.84
N MET A 86 -14.94 -5.32 1.56
CA MET A 86 -15.53 -4.00 1.85
C MET A 86 -14.59 -2.88 1.46
N ILE A 87 -15.17 -1.80 0.93
CA ILE A 87 -14.51 -0.52 0.73
C ILE A 87 -14.82 0.32 1.97
N ILE A 88 -13.77 0.85 2.60
CA ILE A 88 -13.86 1.65 3.83
C ILE A 88 -13.31 3.04 3.52
N ASP A 89 -14.17 4.05 3.59
CA ASP A 89 -13.79 5.47 3.56
C ASP A 89 -13.00 5.80 4.83
N LEU A 90 -11.81 6.36 4.67
CA LEU A 90 -10.91 6.70 5.78
C LEU A 90 -11.50 7.75 6.73
N ASN A 91 -12.42 8.59 6.25
CA ASN A 91 -13.09 9.61 7.06
C ASN A 91 -14.13 9.02 8.02
N LEU A 92 -14.56 7.77 7.81
CA LEU A 92 -15.48 7.06 8.71
C LEU A 92 -14.76 6.33 9.85
N ILE A 93 -13.45 6.18 9.76
CA ILE A 93 -12.63 5.54 10.79
C ILE A 93 -12.52 6.49 12.00
N ALA A 94 -12.84 5.99 13.19
CA ALA A 94 -12.77 6.75 14.42
C ALA A 94 -11.33 7.17 14.74
N PRO A 95 -11.08 8.43 15.18
CA PRO A 95 -9.74 8.91 15.47
C PRO A 95 -8.96 8.03 16.46
N ASN A 96 -7.69 7.80 16.18
CA ASN A 96 -6.74 6.97 16.91
C ASN A 96 -7.15 5.48 17.08
N SER A 97 -8.18 5.00 16.37
CA SER A 97 -8.68 3.61 16.54
C SER A 97 -7.88 2.55 15.78
N CYS A 98 -7.03 2.93 14.83
CA CYS A 98 -6.26 1.98 14.03
C CYS A 98 -5.22 1.22 14.87
N GLY A 99 -5.13 -0.10 14.70
CA GLY A 99 -4.18 -0.95 15.41
C GLY A 99 -3.72 -2.17 14.62
N TYR A 100 -2.56 -2.71 15.00
CA TYR A 100 -2.09 -4.00 14.49
C TYR A 100 -2.85 -5.15 15.15
N VAL A 101 -3.17 -6.18 14.35
CA VAL A 101 -3.73 -7.43 14.85
C VAL A 101 -2.59 -8.37 15.22
N SER A 102 -2.49 -8.73 16.50
CA SER A 102 -1.56 -9.77 16.97
C SER A 102 -2.30 -11.11 17.05
N ILE A 103 -1.85 -12.10 16.28
CA ILE A 103 -2.26 -13.49 16.45
C ILE A 103 -1.51 -14.05 17.67
N SER A 104 -2.25 -14.48 18.69
CA SER A 104 -1.76 -15.09 19.94
C SER A 104 -1.95 -16.60 19.94
#